data_AF-A0A966IBY4-F1
#
_entry.id   AF-A0A966IBY4-F1
#
_cell.length_a   1.000
_cell.length_b   1.000
_cell.length_c   1.000
_cell.angle_alpha   90.00
_cell.angle_beta   90.00
_cell.angle_gamma   90.00
#
_symmetry.space_group_name_H-M   'P 1'
#
loop_
_entity.id
_entity.type
_entity.pdbx_description
1 polymer ?
#
loop_
_entity_poly.entity_id
_entity_poly.type
_entity_poly.pdbx_seq_one_letter_code
_entity_poly.pdbx_strand_id
1 'polypeptide(L)'
;MQRINQEITAPVVRLIGSDGNVVGVVKLNEALRLAEEEDTDLVEIAPNADPPVVRVMDFGKFKYQEAKRQHEAKLKQKVIQVKEVKFRPGTDDG
;
A
#
# COMPACT_ATOMS: atom_id res chain seq x y z
N MET A 1 2.98 1.34 9.68
CA MET A 1 1.56 1.66 9.89
C MET A 1 1.31 2.96 9.14
N GLN A 2 0.30 3.04 8.29
CA GLN A 2 -0.04 4.28 7.57
C GLN A 2 -0.80 5.18 8.56
N ARG A 3 -0.40 6.45 8.67
CA ARG A 3 -1.08 7.45 9.50
C ARG A 3 -2.28 7.98 8.72
N ILE A 4 -3.41 8.15 9.38
CA ILE A 4 -4.62 8.70 8.76
C ILE A 4 -5.14 9.92 9.54
N ASN A 5 -5.77 10.85 8.82
CA ASN A 5 -6.50 11.98 9.39
C ASN A 5 -5.67 12.73 10.45
N GLN A 6 -6.12 12.72 11.71
CA GLN A 6 -5.51 13.39 12.85
C GLN A 6 -4.16 12.79 13.29
N GLU A 7 -3.78 11.61 12.82
CA GLU A 7 -2.47 11.01 13.13
C GLU A 7 -1.32 11.69 12.37
N ILE A 8 -1.64 12.46 11.32
CA ILE A 8 -0.66 13.18 10.52
C ILE A 8 -0.29 14.46 11.26
N THR A 9 0.99 14.61 11.61
CA THR A 9 1.48 15.77 12.40
C THR A 9 2.23 16.80 11.56
N ALA A 10 2.49 16.52 10.29
CA ALA A 10 3.21 17.42 9.41
C ALA A 10 2.36 18.67 9.10
N PRO A 11 2.89 19.90 9.25
CA PRO A 11 2.12 21.12 9.05
C PRO A 11 1.77 21.36 7.57
N VAL A 12 2.59 20.84 6.67
CA VAL A 12 2.49 20.99 5.22
C VAL A 12 2.66 19.62 4.59
N VAL A 13 1.80 19.32 3.63
CA VAL A 13 1.71 18.01 2.99
C VAL A 13 1.52 18.18 1.48
N ARG A 14 2.00 17.21 0.70
CA ARG A 14 1.69 17.13 -0.73
C ARG A 14 0.42 16.31 -0.90
N LEU A 15 -0.66 16.97 -1.33
CA LEU A 15 -1.99 16.42 -1.46
C LEU A 15 -2.24 15.84 -2.86
N ILE A 16 -2.78 14.62 -2.87
CA ILE A 16 -3.34 13.95 -4.05
C ILE A 16 -4.84 13.76 -3.79
N GLY A 17 -5.68 14.24 -4.69
CA GLY A 17 -7.14 14.08 -4.59
C GLY A 17 -7.60 12.63 -4.81
N SER A 18 -8.87 12.40 -4.56
CA SER A 18 -9.57 11.10 -4.70
C SER A 18 -9.47 10.52 -6.12
N ASP A 19 -9.54 11.39 -7.14
CA ASP A 19 -9.38 11.03 -8.55
C ASP A 19 -7.93 10.70 -8.97
N GLY A 20 -6.96 10.86 -8.07
CA GLY A 20 -5.54 10.76 -8.37
C GLY A 20 -4.90 12.04 -8.93
N ASN A 21 -5.67 13.13 -9.01
CA ASN A 21 -5.17 14.44 -9.40
C ASN A 21 -4.22 15.01 -8.34
N VAL A 22 -3.07 15.54 -8.76
CA VAL A 22 -2.11 16.18 -7.85
C VAL A 22 -2.56 17.61 -7.60
N VAL A 23 -3.06 17.89 -6.39
CA VAL A 23 -3.47 19.24 -5.96
C VAL A 23 -2.24 20.10 -5.70
N GLY A 24 -1.18 19.49 -5.16
CA GLY A 24 0.09 20.16 -4.89
C GLY A 24 0.41 20.20 -3.40
N VAL A 25 1.18 21.20 -2.97
CA VAL A 25 1.59 21.35 -1.57
C VAL A 25 0.61 22.27 -0.86
N VAL A 26 -0.04 21.76 0.19
CA VAL A 26 -1.07 22.46 0.96
C VAL A 26 -0.83 22.30 2.46
N LYS A 27 -1.54 23.11 3.27
CA LYS A 27 -1.54 22.93 4.72
C LYS A 27 -2.32 21.67 5.10
N LEU A 28 -1.93 21.01 6.18
CA LEU A 28 -2.64 19.84 6.70
C LEU A 28 -4.14 20.09 6.90
N ASN A 29 -4.51 21.23 7.47
CA ASN A 29 -5.92 21.57 7.69
C ASN A 29 -6.75 21.65 6.39
N GLU A 30 -6.15 22.14 5.30
CA GLU A 30 -6.85 22.19 4.00
C GLU A 30 -7.01 20.79 3.42
N ALA A 31 -5.99 19.93 3.57
CA ALA A 31 -6.07 18.53 3.17
C ALA A 31 -7.11 17.74 3.98
N LEU A 32 -7.20 17.99 5.29
CA LEU A 32 -8.21 17.38 6.17
C LEU A 32 -9.61 17.85 5.81
N ARG A 33 -9.79 19.16 5.54
CA ARG A 33 -11.10 19.69 5.12
C ARG A 33 -11.55 19.05 3.82
N LEU A 34 -10.66 18.91 2.83
CA LEU A 34 -11.01 18.30 1.55
C LEU A 34 -11.45 16.82 1.73
N ALA A 35 -10.76 16.07 2.60
CA ALA A 35 -11.15 14.70 2.90
C ALA A 35 -12.53 14.63 3.58
N GLU A 36 -12.82 15.55 4.51
CA GLU A 36 -14.12 15.66 5.18
C GLU A 36 -15.24 16.08 4.21
N GLU A 37 -14.98 17.02 3.30
CA GLU A 37 -15.93 17.47 2.27
C GLU A 37 -16.32 16.34 1.30
N GLU A 38 -15.40 15.40 1.05
CA GLU A 38 -15.63 14.23 0.19
C GLU A 38 -16.05 12.97 0.94
N ASP A 39 -16.27 13.04 2.27
CA ASP A 39 -16.59 11.89 3.14
C ASP A 39 -15.57 10.73 3.00
N THR A 40 -14.28 11.09 2.93
CA THR A 40 -13.16 10.15 2.73
C THR A 40 -12.05 10.37 3.76
N ASP A 41 -11.06 9.48 3.80
CA ASP A 41 -9.93 9.61 4.71
C ASP A 41 -8.74 10.30 4.04
N LEU A 42 -8.01 11.09 4.82
CA LEU A 42 -6.68 11.57 4.45
C LEU A 42 -5.64 10.53 4.87
N VAL A 43 -5.03 9.85 3.90
CA VAL A 43 -4.07 8.77 4.15
C VAL A 43 -2.65 9.21 3.79
N GLU A 44 -1.71 9.08 4.72
CA GLU A 44 -0.29 9.32 4.47
C GLU A 44 0.34 8.13 3.73
N ILE A 45 0.65 8.32 2.44
CA ILE A 45 1.22 7.26 1.59
C ILE A 45 2.75 7.29 1.54
N ALA A 46 3.37 8.44 1.77
CA ALA A 46 4.82 8.59 1.77
C ALA A 46 5.28 9.51 2.92
N PRO A 47 5.50 8.95 4.13
CA PRO A 47 5.99 9.73 5.28
C PRO A 47 7.42 10.25 5.10
N ASN A 48 8.23 9.57 4.28
CA ASN A 48 9.64 9.90 4.11
C ASN A 48 9.90 11.00 3.07
N ALA A 49 8.85 11.50 2.41
CA ALA A 49 8.97 12.60 1.45
C ALA A 49 9.00 13.96 2.18
N ASP A 50 9.63 14.96 1.57
CA ASP A 50 9.62 16.33 2.05
C ASP A 50 8.99 17.26 0.99
N PRO A 51 7.75 17.75 1.17
CA PRO A 51 6.83 17.43 2.27
C PRO A 51 6.20 16.02 2.14
N PRO A 52 5.70 15.42 3.25
CA PRO A 52 5.04 14.11 3.23
C PRO A 52 3.88 14.06 2.24
N VAL A 53 3.74 12.93 1.54
CA VAL A 53 2.67 12.78 0.53
C VAL A 53 1.45 12.14 1.16
N VAL A 54 0.33 12.83 1.05
CA VAL A 54 -0.99 12.40 1.51
C VAL A 54 -1.93 12.23 0.33
N ARG A 55 -2.84 11.26 0.41
CA ARG A 55 -3.88 11.04 -0.59
C ARG A 55 -5.23 10.92 0.07
N VAL A 56 -6.22 11.58 -0.52
CA VAL A 56 -7.64 11.45 -0.15
C VAL A 56 -8.15 10.13 -0.71
N MET A 57 -8.52 9.18 0.16
CA MET A 57 -9.09 7.89 -0.25
C MET A 57 -9.80 7.20 0.92
N ASP A 58 -10.72 6.30 0.63
CA ASP A 58 -11.30 5.40 1.64
C ASP A 58 -10.27 4.35 2.08
N PHE A 59 -9.78 4.47 3.32
CA PHE A 59 -8.73 3.59 3.85
C PHE A 59 -9.22 2.15 4.04
N GLY A 60 -10.49 1.97 4.43
CA GLY A 60 -11.09 0.65 4.65
C GLY A 60 -11.17 -0.15 3.36
N LYS A 61 -11.66 0.47 2.30
CA LYS A 61 -11.75 -0.12 0.95
C LYS A 61 -10.36 -0.40 0.38
N PHE A 62 -9.40 0.50 0.58
CA PHE A 62 -8.03 0.31 0.13
C PHE A 62 -7.37 -0.90 0.83
N LYS A 63 -7.44 -0.98 2.16
CA LYS A 63 -6.95 -2.12 2.96
C LYS A 63 -7.53 -3.44 2.47
N TYR A 64 -8.84 -3.48 2.22
CA TYR A 64 -9.50 -4.68 1.73
C TYR A 64 -8.99 -5.09 0.34
N GLN A 65 -8.87 -4.14 -0.59
CA GLN A 65 -8.35 -4.41 -1.94
C GLN A 65 -6.89 -4.83 -1.92
N GLU A 66 -6.06 -4.20 -1.08
CA GLU A 66 -4.65 -4.55 -0.92
C GLU A 66 -4.51 -5.96 -0.35
N ALA A 67 -5.26 -6.29 0.70
CA ALA A 67 -5.26 -7.63 1.29
C ALA A 67 -5.72 -8.70 0.29
N LYS A 68 -6.79 -8.43 -0.48
CA LYS A 68 -7.27 -9.32 -1.53
C LYS A 68 -6.20 -9.53 -2.61
N ARG A 69 -5.59 -8.46 -3.10
CA ARG A 69 -4.52 -8.52 -4.11
C ARG A 69 -3.30 -9.28 -3.60
N GLN A 70 -2.87 -9.05 -2.36
CA GLN A 70 -1.77 -9.78 -1.72
C GLN A 70 -2.10 -11.28 -1.58
N HIS A 71 -3.33 -11.61 -1.22
CA HIS A 71 -3.78 -13.01 -1.14
C HIS A 71 -3.75 -13.68 -2.52
N GLU A 72 -4.28 -13.02 -3.55
CA GLU A 72 -4.25 -13.51 -4.93
C GLU A 72 -2.81 -13.64 -5.47
N ALA A 73 -1.91 -12.70 -5.15
CA ALA A 73 -0.50 -12.76 -5.53
C ALA A 73 0.23 -13.92 -4.85
N LYS A 74 -0.06 -14.16 -3.55
CA LYS A 74 0.49 -15.29 -2.80
C LYS A 74 -0.02 -16.64 -3.33
N LEU A 75 -1.28 -16.71 -3.74
CA LEU A 75 -1.85 -17.90 -4.37
C LEU A 75 -1.25 -18.16 -5.76
N LYS A 76 -0.97 -17.10 -6.53
CA LYS A 76 -0.36 -17.19 -7.87
C LYS A 76 1.16 -17.41 -7.84
N GLN A 77 1.83 -17.17 -6.71
CA GLN A 77 3.21 -17.62 -6.53
C GLN A 77 3.23 -19.15 -6.64
N LYS A 78 3.67 -19.66 -7.80
CA LYS A 78 4.03 -21.07 -7.97
C LYS A 78 5.06 -21.41 -6.90
N VAL A 79 4.63 -22.07 -5.84
CA VAL A 79 5.53 -22.79 -4.95
C VAL A 79 6.11 -23.92 -5.80
N ILE A 80 7.28 -23.68 -6.39
CA ILE A 80 8.04 -24.73 -7.06
C ILE A 80 8.52 -25.64 -5.93
N GLN A 81 7.70 -26.64 -5.58
CA GLN A 81 8.17 -27.76 -4.79
C GLN A 81 9.20 -28.48 -5.64
N VAL A 82 10.48 -28.22 -5.38
CA VAL A 82 11.58 -29.03 -5.89
C VAL A 82 11.38 -30.42 -5.30
N LYS A 83 10.76 -31.33 -6.06
CA LYS A 83 10.77 -32.75 -5.75
C LYS A 83 12.20 -33.22 -6.00
N GLU A 84 13.02 -33.21 -4.95
CA GLU A 84 14.31 -33.88 -4.94
C GLU A 84 14.07 -35.36 -5.26
N VAL A 85 14.25 -35.75 -6.53
CA VAL A 85 14.33 -37.14 -6.92
C VAL A 85 15.69 -37.63 -6.42
N LYS A 86 15.71 -38.31 -5.28
CA LYS A 86 16.86 -39.08 -4.83
C LYS A 86 17.15 -40.18 -5.87
N PHE A 87 17.99 -39.87 -6.85
CA PHE A 87 18.66 -40.89 -7.65
C PHE A 87 19.63 -41.63 -6.72
N ARG A 88 19.30 -42.88 -6.42
CA ARG A 88 20.32 -43.84 -5.97
C ARG A 88 21.05 -44.30 -7.22
N PRO A 89 22.37 -44.11 -7.35
CA PRO A 89 23.12 -44.82 -8.37
C PRO A 89 23.01 -46.31 -8.03
N GLY A 90 22.34 -47.07 -8.91
CA GLY A 90 22.43 -48.52 -8.90
C GLY A 90 23.82 -48.88 -9.37
N THR A 91 24.75 -49.07 -8.44
CA THR A 91 25.94 -49.86 -8.70
C THR A 91 25.49 -51.32 -8.68
N ASP A 92 25.48 -51.97 -9.83
CA ASP A 92 26.29 -53.18 -10.06
C ASP A 92 26.21 -53.54 -11.55
N ASP A 93 27.23 -53.10 -12.27
CA ASP A 93 27.70 -53.67 -13.53
C ASP A 93 28.73 -54.74 -13.11
N GLY A 94 28.54 -56.01 -13.43
CA GLY A 94 29.53 -57.07 -13.18
C GLY A 94 28.99 -58.45 -12.82
#